data_AF-A0A110BG52-F1
#
_entry.id   AF-A0A110BG52-F1
#
_cell.length_a   1.000
_cell.length_b   1.000
_cell.length_c   1.000
_cell.angle_alpha   90.00
_cell.angle_beta   90.00
_cell.angle_gamma   90.00
#
_symmetry.space_group_name_H-M   'P 1'
#
loop_
_entity.id
_entity.type
_entity.pdbx_description
1 polymer ?
#
loop_
_entity_poly.entity_id
_entity_poly.type
_entity_poly.pdbx_seq_one_letter_code
_entity_poly.pdbx_strand_id
1 'polypeptide(L)'
;MSIPVTPTPPDARTDWASKSTDWVHDEQIYDRVFAPFTRALLAASDLHQEHRVLDIGCDAGTMLEQSHAAGVPVGDLAAWISTR
;
A
#
# COMPACT_ATOMS: atom_id res chain seq x y z
N MET A 1 -3.76 -41.77 20.01
CA MET A 1 -4.40 -40.98 18.95
C MET A 1 -3.93 -39.54 19.13
N SER A 2 -3.07 -39.03 18.26
CA SER A 2 -2.48 -37.70 18.39
C SER A 2 -3.32 -36.70 17.61
N ILE A 3 -3.72 -35.60 18.25
CA ILE A 3 -4.43 -34.50 17.59
C ILE A 3 -3.40 -33.74 16.73
N PRO A 4 -3.64 -33.52 15.43
CA PRO A 4 -2.75 -32.70 14.62
C PRO A 4 -2.78 -31.27 15.15
N VAL A 5 -1.62 -30.77 15.57
CA VAL A 5 -1.42 -29.35 15.89
C VAL A 5 -1.07 -28.62 14.60
N THR A 6 -1.93 -27.71 14.17
CA THR A 6 -1.60 -26.78 13.09
C THR A 6 -0.47 -25.87 13.58
N PRO A 7 0.66 -25.76 12.85
CA PRO A 7 1.72 -24.86 13.23
C PRO A 7 1.19 -23.43 13.25
N THR A 8 1.60 -22.65 14.24
CA THR A 8 1.32 -21.21 14.28
C THR A 8 1.95 -20.56 13.05
N PRO A 9 1.19 -19.82 12.23
CA PRO A 9 1.76 -19.12 11.10
C PRO A 9 2.78 -18.08 11.57
N PRO A 10 3.78 -17.74 10.74
CA PRO A 10 4.74 -16.69 11.05
C PRO A 10 4.03 -15.37 11.35
N ASP A 11 4.68 -14.51 12.14
CA ASP A 11 4.16 -13.16 12.34
C ASP A 11 4.09 -12.39 11.01
N ALA A 12 3.23 -11.37 10.96
CA ALA A 12 2.97 -10.63 9.73
C ALA A 12 4.25 -10.03 9.13
N ARG A 13 5.19 -9.56 9.95
CA ARG A 13 6.45 -8.97 9.47
C ARG A 13 7.31 -10.03 8.78
N THR A 14 7.45 -11.20 9.38
CA THR A 14 8.23 -12.32 8.85
C THR A 14 7.59 -12.88 7.58
N ASP A 15 6.27 -13.02 7.56
CA ASP A 15 5.52 -13.47 6.38
C ASP A 15 5.68 -12.49 5.21
N TRP A 16 5.51 -11.19 5.45
CA TRP A 16 5.69 -10.15 4.43
C TRP A 16 7.12 -10.09 3.90
N ALA A 17 8.13 -10.17 4.78
CA ALA A 17 9.53 -10.18 4.37
C ALA A 17 9.86 -11.37 3.45
N SER A 18 9.18 -12.50 3.61
CA SER A 18 9.39 -13.67 2.76
C SER A 18 8.75 -13.56 1.38
N LYS A 19 7.73 -12.70 1.20
CA LYS A 19 6.94 -12.56 -0.02
C LYS A 19 7.25 -11.29 -0.81
N SER A 20 7.94 -10.33 -0.21
CA SER A 20 8.18 -9.02 -0.83
C SER A 20 8.96 -9.10 -2.15
N THR A 21 9.89 -10.06 -2.28
CA THR A 21 10.62 -10.26 -3.54
C THR A 21 9.70 -10.70 -4.67
N ASP A 22 8.81 -11.66 -4.40
CA ASP A 22 7.84 -12.12 -5.40
C ASP A 22 6.82 -11.01 -5.71
N TRP A 23 6.45 -10.24 -4.70
CA TRP A 23 5.56 -9.08 -4.87
C TRP A 23 6.13 -8.06 -5.86
N VAL A 24 7.40 -7.67 -5.69
CA VAL A 24 8.10 -6.76 -6.61
C VAL A 24 8.27 -7.39 -7.99
N HIS A 25 8.59 -8.68 -8.06
CA HIS A 25 8.72 -9.38 -9.36
C HIS A 25 7.41 -9.32 -10.16
N ASP A 26 6.26 -9.46 -9.49
CA ASP A 26 4.94 -9.48 -10.11
C ASP A 26 4.21 -8.12 -10.07
N GLU A 27 4.92 -7.01 -9.83
CA GLU A 27 4.35 -5.66 -9.62
C GLU A 27 3.29 -5.30 -10.68
N GLN A 28 3.57 -5.58 -11.96
CA GLN A 28 2.69 -5.22 -13.08
C GLN A 28 1.38 -6.00 -13.06
N ILE A 29 1.40 -7.23 -12.56
CA ILE A 29 0.20 -8.06 -12.40
C ILE A 29 -0.64 -7.45 -11.28
N TYR A 30 -0.03 -7.16 -10.13
CA TYR A 30 -0.72 -6.58 -8.99
C TYR A 30 -1.30 -5.21 -9.33
N ASP A 31 -0.53 -4.31 -9.94
CA ASP A 31 -1.00 -3.01 -10.39
C ASP A 31 -2.22 -3.12 -11.29
N ARG A 32 -2.17 -4.03 -12.28
CA ARG A 32 -3.28 -4.21 -13.22
C ARG A 32 -4.53 -4.75 -12.53
N VAL A 33 -4.37 -5.71 -11.60
CA VAL A 33 -5.47 -6.32 -10.86
C VAL A 33 -6.09 -5.32 -9.87
N PHE A 34 -5.28 -4.51 -9.19
CA PHE A 34 -5.74 -3.55 -8.19
C PHE A 34 -6.21 -2.23 -8.78
N ALA A 35 -5.82 -1.86 -10.00
CA ALA A 35 -6.17 -0.58 -10.62
C ALA A 35 -7.68 -0.23 -10.57
N PRO A 36 -8.64 -1.14 -10.82
CA PRO A 36 -10.06 -0.82 -10.70
C PRO A 36 -10.48 -0.45 -9.28
N PHE A 37 -9.94 -1.15 -8.28
CA PHE A 37 -10.17 -0.85 -6.87
C PHE A 37 -9.56 0.49 -6.50
N THR A 38 -8.30 0.73 -6.86
CA THR A 38 -7.60 2.00 -6.62
C THR A 38 -8.37 3.18 -7.20
N ARG A 39 -8.85 3.08 -8.46
CA ARG A 39 -9.66 4.14 -9.07
C ARG A 39 -10.98 4.38 -8.33
N ALA A 40 -11.68 3.32 -7.94
CA ALA A 40 -12.93 3.45 -7.20
C ALA A 40 -12.72 4.10 -5.83
N LEU A 41 -11.65 3.71 -5.13
CA LEU A 41 -11.27 4.28 -3.85
C LEU A 41 -10.95 5.78 -3.96
N LEU A 42 -10.11 6.16 -4.94
CA LEU A 42 -9.74 7.57 -5.16
C LEU A 42 -10.93 8.44 -5.59
N ALA A 43 -11.84 7.88 -6.38
CA ALA A 43 -13.06 8.58 -6.76
C ALA A 43 -14.01 8.77 -5.56
N ALA A 44 -14.12 7.75 -4.70
CA ALA A 44 -14.99 7.81 -3.52
C ALA A 44 -14.44 8.70 -2.40
N SER A 45 -13.12 8.88 -2.33
CA SER A 45 -12.46 9.71 -1.32
C SER A 45 -12.50 11.20 -1.61
N ASP A 46 -12.87 11.61 -2.84
CA ASP A 46 -12.97 13.02 -3.25
C ASP A 46 -11.73 13.84 -2.84
N LEU A 47 -10.55 13.32 -3.21
CA LEU A 47 -9.27 13.92 -2.82
C LEU A 47 -9.00 15.21 -3.59
N HIS A 48 -8.52 16.24 -2.86
CA HIS A 48 -8.17 17.56 -3.40
C HIS A 48 -6.90 18.08 -2.71
N GLN A 49 -6.37 19.19 -3.20
CA GLN A 49 -5.09 19.80 -2.75
C GLN A 49 -5.01 20.14 -1.25
N GLU A 50 -6.15 20.34 -0.58
CA GLU A 50 -6.22 20.63 0.85
C GLU A 50 -6.12 19.35 1.71
N HIS A 51 -6.33 18.19 1.11
CA HIS A 51 -6.26 16.90 1.78
C HIS A 51 -4.82 16.42 1.93
N ARG A 52 -4.63 15.58 2.95
CA ARG A 52 -3.35 14.94 3.23
C ARG A 52 -3.56 13.46 3.39
N VAL A 53 -2.79 12.70 2.64
CA VAL A 53 -2.94 11.25 2.51
C VAL A 53 -1.66 10.58 2.98
N LEU A 54 -1.82 9.54 3.80
CA LEU A 54 -0.75 8.64 4.17
C LEU A 54 -1.07 7.27 3.57
N ASP A 55 -0.26 6.84 2.60
CA ASP A 55 -0.36 5.54 1.98
C ASP A 55 0.47 4.51 2.76
N ILE A 56 -0.20 3.65 3.54
CA ILE A 56 0.44 2.65 4.41
C ILE A 56 0.56 1.34 3.64
N GLY A 57 1.79 0.85 3.48
CA GLY A 57 2.05 -0.32 2.63
C GLY A 57 2.02 0.06 1.14
N CYS A 58 2.60 1.21 0.80
CA CYS A 58 2.56 1.79 -0.54
C CYS A 58 3.25 0.92 -1.62
N ASP A 59 4.09 -0.03 -1.22
CA ASP A 59 4.84 -0.91 -2.11
C ASP A 59 5.56 -0.12 -3.24
N ALA A 60 5.26 -0.38 -4.52
CA ALA A 60 5.83 0.35 -5.67
C ALA A 60 5.32 1.80 -5.79
N GLY A 61 4.31 2.19 -5.01
CA GLY A 61 3.80 3.56 -4.93
C GLY A 61 2.67 3.87 -5.91
N THR A 62 2.09 2.87 -6.58
CA THR A 62 1.05 3.06 -7.61
C THR A 62 -0.15 3.87 -7.11
N MET A 63 -0.64 3.61 -5.90
CA MET A 63 -1.75 4.40 -5.32
C MET A 63 -1.32 5.83 -4.98
N LEU A 64 -0.10 6.02 -4.47
CA LEU A 64 0.47 7.33 -4.18
C LEU A 64 0.63 8.17 -5.46
N GLU A 65 1.10 7.58 -6.55
CA GLU A 65 1.21 8.23 -7.86
C GLU A 65 -0.16 8.67 -8.40
N GLN A 66 -1.17 7.80 -8.28
CA GLN A 66 -2.53 8.14 -8.72
C GLN A 66 -3.17 9.22 -7.83
N SER A 67 -2.88 9.23 -6.52
CA SER A 67 -3.31 10.29 -5.61
C SER A 67 -2.66 11.63 -5.95
N HIS A 68 -1.38 11.62 -6.31
CA HIS A 68 -0.67 12.80 -6.79
C HIS A 68 -1.27 13.34 -8.10
N ALA A 69 -1.61 12.45 -9.04
CA ALA A 69 -2.28 12.83 -10.28
C ALA A 69 -3.66 13.46 -10.04
N ALA A 70 -4.33 13.14 -8.93
CA ALA A 70 -5.56 13.79 -8.48
C ALA A 70 -5.32 15.15 -7.78
N GLY A 71 -4.07 15.63 -7.71
CA GLY A 71 -3.70 16.93 -7.15
C GLY A 71 -3.38 16.92 -5.65
N VAL A 72 -3.24 15.74 -5.03
CA VAL A 72 -2.79 15.64 -3.64
C VAL A 72 -1.29 15.89 -3.56
N PRO A 73 -0.80 16.80 -2.69
CA PRO A 73 0.62 17.00 -2.49
C PRO A 73 1.30 15.73 -1.94
N VAL A 74 2.39 15.31 -2.59
CA VAL A 74 3.25 14.20 -2.13
C VAL A 74 4.54 14.76 -1.53
N GLY A 75 4.98 14.19 -0.42
CA GLY A 75 6.20 14.61 0.26
C GLY A 75 6.72 13.56 1.23
N ASP A 76 7.93 13.79 1.73
CA ASP A 76 8.56 12.93 2.74
C ASP A 76 7.81 13.01 4.07
N LEU A 77 7.39 11.85 4.59
CA LEU A 77 6.72 11.73 5.88
C LEU A 77 7.57 12.28 7.03
N ALA A 78 8.90 12.09 7.01
CA ALA A 78 9.78 12.56 8.07
C ALA A 78 9.87 14.09 8.09
N ALA A 79 10.03 14.71 6.92
CA ALA A 79 9.97 16.16 6.77
C ALA A 79 8.59 16.72 7.20
N TRP A 80 7.52 15.97 6.94
CA TRP A 80 6.16 16.37 7.24
C TRP A 80 5.82 16.32 8.74
N ILE A 81 6.30 15.29 9.45
CA ILE A 81 6.16 15.22 10.92
C ILE A 81 6.95 16.34 11.60
N SER A 82 8.09 16.73 11.03
CA SER A 82 8.99 17.73 11.64
C SER A 82 8.54 19.19 11.45
N THR A 83 7.53 19.45 10.64
CA THR A 83 6.99 20.80 10.36
C THR A 83 5.65 21.08 11.07
N ARG A 84 5.29 20.21 12.02
CA ARG A 84 4.14 20.34 12.93
C ARG A 84 4.60 20.57 14.36
#